data_AF-H3C7I4-F1
#
_entry.id   AF-H3C7I4-F1
#
_cell.length_a   1.000
_cell.length_b   1.000
_cell.length_c   1.000
_cell.angle_alpha   90.00
_cell.angle_beta   90.00
_cell.angle_gamma   90.00
#
_symmetry.space_group_name_H-M   'P 1'
#
loop_
_entity.id
_entity.type
_entity.pdbx_description
1 polymer ?
#
loop_
_entity_poly.entity_id
_entity_poly.type
_entity_poly.pdbx_seq_one_letter_code
_entity_poly.pdbx_strand_id
1 'polypeptide(L)'
;HLATKLRRKDINEYSSGASSSISELDDADKEVRNLTAKSFRSLACPYFDAINPQQMDHASLLKQFEHLDPHNQNTFEAKDLELLISTATKDLENYDAERHEEFKRYEMLKEHERREYLRSLDQEKREQEEKRLQELKEKHRQHPKVNAPGSVAQLQEVWEETDGLDPLEFNPKTFFKLHGLDTNDDKVLDEQELEALFTKELEKVYDPKNEEDDMMEMEEERLRMREYFMKNVDANKDRVVSLEEFLKSTEKKDFNNPTEWETLDTKQVYTEEELQRFEAELRDKEEELRRKKEKLHQEQELLQERGRALEAQRREYQQ
;
A
#
# COMPACT_ATOMS: atom_id res chain seq x y z
N HIS A 1 8.39 -85.58 45.08
CA HIS A 1 8.93 -85.19 43.76
C HIS A 1 7.93 -84.22 43.12
N LEU A 2 8.23 -82.91 43.13
CA LEU A 2 8.62 -82.08 41.94
C LEU A 2 7.45 -81.91 40.94
N ALA A 3 6.67 -80.82 40.92
CA ALA A 3 6.92 -79.41 40.54
C ALA A 3 6.58 -79.07 39.06
N THR A 4 5.85 -77.94 38.89
CA THR A 4 5.82 -76.97 37.74
C THR A 4 5.07 -77.34 36.42
N LYS A 5 4.41 -76.45 35.63
CA LYS A 5 4.41 -74.96 35.47
C LYS A 5 3.27 -74.44 34.52
N LEU A 6 2.84 -73.17 34.74
CA LEU A 6 2.37 -72.05 33.86
C LEU A 6 1.13 -72.21 32.93
N ARG A 7 0.04 -71.41 32.96
CA ARG A 7 -0.30 -69.94 32.94
C ARG A 7 -0.49 -69.29 31.54
N ARG A 8 -1.66 -68.62 31.39
CA ARG A 8 -2.16 -67.74 30.30
C ARG A 8 -1.30 -66.48 30.03
N LYS A 9 -1.36 -65.95 28.79
CA LYS A 9 -1.04 -64.57 28.31
C LYS A 9 -1.75 -64.34 26.94
N ASP A 10 -2.74 -63.45 26.82
CA ASP A 10 -2.75 -62.01 26.37
C ASP A 10 -2.44 -61.82 24.86
N ILE A 11 -3.42 -61.52 23.98
CA ILE A 11 -3.85 -60.19 23.43
C ILE A 11 -2.68 -59.25 23.06
N ASN A 12 -2.29 -59.23 21.78
CA ASN A 12 -1.94 -58.02 21.00
C ASN A 12 -1.48 -58.39 19.58
N GLU A 13 -2.15 -57.90 18.53
CA GLU A 13 -1.53 -57.70 17.21
C GLU A 13 -2.49 -56.86 16.35
N TYR A 14 -2.18 -55.57 16.16
CA TYR A 14 -2.51 -54.69 15.02
C TYR A 14 -2.26 -53.23 15.43
N SER A 15 -1.03 -52.72 15.22
CA SER A 15 -0.75 -51.27 15.07
C SER A 15 0.76 -51.06 14.83
N SER A 16 1.17 -50.64 13.62
CA SER A 16 2.49 -49.99 13.40
C SER A 16 2.72 -49.32 12.02
N GLY A 17 1.69 -49.08 11.18
CA GLY A 17 1.89 -48.59 9.80
C GLY A 17 1.68 -47.10 9.54
N ALA A 18 0.90 -46.38 10.37
CA ALA A 18 0.44 -45.02 10.05
C ALA A 18 1.25 -43.89 10.72
N SER A 19 2.22 -44.20 11.58
CA SER A 19 2.95 -43.16 12.34
C SER A 19 4.19 -42.63 11.63
N SER A 20 4.76 -43.35 10.65
CA SER A 20 6.04 -42.96 10.00
C SER A 20 5.83 -41.84 8.98
N SER A 21 4.74 -41.91 8.23
CA SER A 21 4.46 -41.00 7.11
C SER A 21 4.11 -39.58 7.55
N ILE A 22 3.55 -39.42 8.77
CA ILE A 22 3.21 -38.10 9.32
C ILE A 22 4.45 -37.41 9.89
N SER A 23 5.37 -38.18 10.51
CA SER A 23 6.67 -37.67 10.96
C SER A 23 7.60 -37.32 9.79
N GLU A 24 7.56 -38.09 8.70
CA GLU A 24 8.35 -37.79 7.50
C GLU A 24 7.91 -36.50 6.79
N LEU A 25 6.61 -36.18 6.82
CA LEU A 25 6.09 -34.91 6.29
C LEU A 25 6.45 -33.72 7.19
N ASP A 26 6.39 -33.88 8.52
CA ASP A 26 6.83 -32.85 9.48
C ASP A 26 8.34 -32.60 9.40
N ASP A 27 9.15 -33.65 9.20
CA ASP A 27 10.59 -33.54 9.03
C ASP A 27 10.96 -32.87 7.69
N ALA A 28 10.23 -33.17 6.61
CA ALA A 28 10.41 -32.53 5.31
C ALA A 28 10.03 -31.04 5.35
N ASP A 29 8.92 -30.69 6.02
CA ASP A 29 8.50 -29.30 6.18
C ASP A 29 9.50 -28.50 7.06
N LYS A 30 10.04 -29.13 8.09
CA LYS A 30 11.13 -28.57 8.91
C LYS A 30 12.42 -28.40 8.12
N GLU A 31 12.73 -29.30 7.20
CA GLU A 31 13.90 -29.20 6.33
C GLU A 31 13.73 -28.07 5.30
N VAL A 32 12.55 -27.94 4.69
CA VAL A 32 12.21 -26.83 3.79
C VAL A 32 12.33 -25.50 4.52
N ARG A 33 11.75 -25.36 5.73
CA ARG A 33 11.87 -24.14 6.55
C ARG A 33 13.32 -23.82 6.90
N ASN A 34 14.12 -24.81 7.26
CA ASN A 34 15.55 -24.64 7.54
C ASN A 34 16.34 -24.23 6.28
N LEU A 35 16.02 -24.80 5.13
CA LEU A 35 16.66 -24.48 3.86
C LEU A 35 16.28 -23.07 3.38
N THR A 36 15.04 -22.64 3.55
CA THR A 36 14.60 -21.27 3.25
C THR A 36 15.29 -20.27 4.17
N ALA A 37 15.35 -20.54 5.48
CA ALA A 37 16.05 -19.68 6.43
C ALA A 37 17.57 -19.62 6.21
N LYS A 38 18.19 -20.73 5.74
CA LYS A 38 19.60 -20.76 5.34
C LYS A 38 19.84 -20.01 4.03
N SER A 39 18.94 -20.15 3.06
CA SER A 39 19.05 -19.48 1.76
C SER A 39 18.88 -17.98 1.92
N PHE A 40 17.91 -17.55 2.72
CA PHE A 40 17.71 -16.14 3.06
C PHE A 40 18.93 -15.55 3.76
N ARG A 41 19.48 -16.22 4.78
CA ARG A 41 20.74 -15.80 5.43
C ARG A 41 21.94 -15.79 4.47
N SER A 42 22.07 -16.79 3.61
CA SER A 42 23.16 -16.86 2.62
C SER A 42 23.08 -15.76 1.55
N LEU A 43 21.89 -15.24 1.25
CA LEU A 43 21.70 -14.14 0.30
C LEU A 43 21.85 -12.78 0.97
N ALA A 44 21.38 -12.65 2.21
CA ALA A 44 21.47 -11.43 3.00
C ALA A 44 22.90 -11.15 3.50
N CYS A 45 23.58 -12.12 4.12
CA CYS A 45 24.87 -11.92 4.79
C CYS A 45 25.97 -11.33 3.88
N PRO A 46 26.19 -11.80 2.63
CA PRO A 46 27.21 -11.23 1.75
C PRO A 46 26.90 -9.80 1.29
N TYR A 47 25.61 -9.45 1.18
CA TYR A 47 25.16 -8.10 0.83
C TYR A 47 25.51 -7.11 1.95
N PHE A 48 25.40 -7.52 3.22
CA PHE A 48 25.72 -6.67 4.36
C PHE A 48 27.23 -6.57 4.67
N ASP A 49 27.98 -7.66 4.50
CA ASP A 49 29.44 -7.66 4.65
C ASP A 49 30.14 -6.77 3.60
N ALA A 50 29.51 -6.60 2.42
CA ALA A 50 30.03 -5.76 1.34
C ALA A 50 29.75 -4.25 1.53
N ILE A 51 28.74 -3.87 2.34
CA ILE A 51 28.26 -2.49 2.38
C ILE A 51 28.88 -1.66 3.52
N ASN A 52 29.32 -2.24 4.65
CA ASN A 52 30.04 -1.46 5.69
C ASN A 52 30.81 -2.31 6.72
N PRO A 53 32.16 -2.34 6.71
CA PRO A 53 32.94 -3.12 7.69
C PRO A 53 33.06 -2.47 9.08
N GLN A 54 32.59 -1.23 9.28
CA GLN A 54 32.71 -0.51 10.55
C GLN A 54 31.44 0.31 10.84
N GLN A 55 30.81 0.02 11.98
CA GLN A 55 29.72 0.78 12.63
C GLN A 55 28.29 0.64 12.08
N MET A 56 27.79 -0.58 11.94
CA MET A 56 26.36 -0.81 12.22
C MET A 56 26.23 -1.46 13.61
N ASP A 57 25.49 -0.78 14.50
CA ASP A 57 25.11 -1.35 15.79
C ASP A 57 24.33 -2.64 15.52
N HIS A 58 24.69 -3.71 16.20
CA HIS A 58 24.03 -5.02 16.09
C HIS A 58 22.53 -4.87 16.38
N ALA A 59 22.14 -3.89 17.21
CA ALA A 59 20.76 -3.52 17.48
C ALA A 59 20.04 -2.89 16.27
N SER A 60 20.73 -2.08 15.45
CA SER A 60 20.17 -1.49 14.22
C SER A 60 19.99 -2.52 13.11
N LEU A 61 20.85 -3.54 13.08
CA LEU A 61 20.76 -4.67 12.16
C LEU A 61 19.66 -5.65 12.59
N LEU A 62 19.48 -5.86 13.89
CA LEU A 62 18.33 -6.57 14.47
C LEU A 62 17.00 -5.83 14.23
N LYS A 63 17.03 -4.49 14.15
CA LYS A 63 15.88 -3.67 13.77
C LYS A 63 15.44 -3.89 12.31
N GLN A 64 16.31 -4.41 11.45
CA GLN A 64 15.92 -4.86 10.10
C GLN A 64 15.20 -6.22 10.12
N PHE A 65 15.19 -6.90 11.26
CA PHE A 65 14.47 -8.16 11.51
C PHE A 65 13.43 -7.97 12.61
N GLU A 66 12.61 -6.91 12.54
CA GLU A 66 11.46 -6.70 13.43
C GLU A 66 10.44 -7.86 13.39
N HIS A 67 10.59 -8.80 12.46
CA HIS A 67 9.74 -9.98 12.26
C HIS A 67 10.32 -11.32 12.81
N LEU A 68 11.45 -11.32 13.52
CA LEU A 68 12.02 -12.54 14.13
C LEU A 68 11.94 -12.48 15.66
N ASP A 69 11.54 -13.57 16.31
CA ASP A 69 11.51 -13.71 17.77
C ASP A 69 12.94 -13.55 18.32
N PRO A 70 13.20 -12.49 19.12
CA PRO A 70 14.52 -12.26 19.71
C PRO A 70 15.00 -13.41 20.59
N HIS A 71 14.08 -14.23 21.11
CA HIS A 71 14.34 -15.36 21.98
C HIS A 71 14.61 -16.67 21.22
N ASN A 72 14.37 -16.74 19.90
CA ASN A 72 14.62 -17.93 19.09
C ASN A 72 15.19 -17.63 17.69
N GLN A 73 16.43 -17.16 17.64
CA GLN A 73 17.10 -16.71 16.41
C GLN A 73 17.47 -17.86 15.42
N ASN A 74 17.31 -19.12 15.82
CA ASN A 74 17.85 -20.28 15.10
C ASN A 74 16.80 -21.11 14.36
N THR A 75 15.50 -20.91 14.61
CA THR A 75 14.41 -21.65 13.94
C THR A 75 13.23 -20.73 13.69
N PHE A 76 12.60 -20.82 12.52
CA PHE A 76 11.36 -20.11 12.21
C PHE A 76 10.15 -20.91 12.71
N GLU A 77 9.51 -20.41 13.75
CA GLU A 77 8.35 -20.98 14.42
C GLU A 77 7.05 -20.24 14.06
N ALA A 78 5.91 -20.78 14.49
CA ALA A 78 4.60 -20.16 14.24
C ALA A 78 4.52 -18.71 14.78
N LYS A 79 5.25 -18.39 15.85
CA LYS A 79 5.34 -17.04 16.40
C LYS A 79 6.09 -16.07 15.50
N ASP A 80 7.12 -16.54 14.80
CA ASP A 80 7.86 -15.73 13.83
C ASP A 80 6.97 -15.41 12.62
N LEU A 81 6.12 -16.35 12.21
CA LEU A 81 5.13 -16.11 11.16
C LEU A 81 4.07 -15.09 11.59
N GLU A 82 3.53 -15.20 12.80
CA GLU A 82 2.58 -14.24 13.35
C GLU A 82 3.20 -12.84 13.47
N LEU A 83 4.45 -12.75 13.91
CA LEU A 83 5.19 -11.49 13.99
C LEU A 83 5.48 -10.91 12.60
N LEU A 84 5.84 -11.75 11.63
CA LEU A 84 6.04 -11.33 10.24
C LEU A 84 4.77 -10.75 9.62
N ILE A 85 3.63 -11.44 9.77
CA ILE A 85 2.34 -10.97 9.26
C ILE A 85 1.97 -9.65 9.94
N SER A 86 2.07 -9.59 11.26
CA SER A 86 1.78 -8.37 12.04
C SER A 86 2.64 -7.18 11.63
N THR A 87 3.96 -7.38 11.46
CA THR A 87 4.88 -6.32 11.03
C THR A 87 4.60 -5.90 9.58
N ALA A 88 4.38 -6.85 8.67
CA ALA A 88 4.05 -6.54 7.28
C ALA A 88 2.73 -5.75 7.16
N THR A 89 1.69 -6.17 7.89
CA THR A 89 0.40 -5.46 7.98
C THR A 89 0.60 -4.03 8.47
N LYS A 90 1.40 -3.85 9.52
CA LYS A 90 1.70 -2.52 10.06
C LYS A 90 2.50 -1.66 9.09
N ASP A 91 3.45 -2.23 8.36
CA ASP A 91 4.22 -1.51 7.34
C ASP A 91 3.30 -1.02 6.20
N LEU A 92 2.33 -1.84 5.78
CA LEU A 92 1.31 -1.43 4.82
C LEU A 92 0.40 -0.32 5.38
N GLU A 93 0.01 -0.39 6.66
CA GLU A 93 -0.76 0.68 7.30
C GLU A 93 0.02 2.01 7.36
N ASN A 94 1.32 1.94 7.63
CA ASN A 94 2.19 3.12 7.60
C ASN A 94 2.32 3.68 6.18
N TYR A 95 2.45 2.81 5.18
CA TYR A 95 2.49 3.22 3.77
C TYR A 95 1.22 3.96 3.35
N ASP A 96 0.05 3.45 3.75
CA ASP A 96 -1.23 4.11 3.50
C ASP A 96 -1.28 5.48 4.19
N ALA A 97 -0.87 5.55 5.47
CA ALA A 97 -0.82 6.80 6.22
C ALA A 97 0.13 7.84 5.59
N GLU A 98 1.31 7.43 5.15
CA GLU A 98 2.26 8.28 4.43
C GLU A 98 1.64 8.80 3.13
N ARG A 99 0.91 7.96 2.40
CA ARG A 99 0.22 8.36 1.17
C ARG A 99 -0.86 9.41 1.41
N HIS A 100 -1.66 9.29 2.47
CA HIS A 100 -2.63 10.33 2.87
C HIS A 100 -1.91 11.67 3.20
N GLU A 101 -0.73 11.61 3.84
CA GLU A 101 0.07 12.81 4.11
C GLU A 101 0.63 13.44 2.82
N GLU A 102 1.09 12.62 1.88
CA GLU A 102 1.54 13.07 0.56
C GLU A 102 0.42 13.72 -0.23
N PHE A 103 -0.76 13.10 -0.28
CA PHE A 103 -1.95 13.66 -0.93
C PHE A 103 -2.37 14.99 -0.29
N LYS A 104 -2.34 15.08 1.04
CA LYS A 104 -2.60 16.34 1.74
C LYS A 104 -1.61 17.44 1.35
N ARG A 105 -0.31 17.11 1.21
CA ARG A 105 0.71 18.07 0.73
C ARG A 105 0.48 18.46 -0.72
N TYR A 106 0.07 17.52 -1.57
CA TYR A 106 -0.29 17.76 -2.96
C TYR A 106 -1.45 18.78 -3.06
N GLU A 107 -2.52 18.57 -2.32
CA GLU A 107 -3.67 19.49 -2.28
C GLU A 107 -3.29 20.88 -1.76
N MET A 108 -2.44 20.97 -0.72
CA MET A 108 -1.90 22.25 -0.25
C MET A 108 -1.03 22.95 -1.29
N LEU A 109 -0.21 22.21 -2.04
CA LEU A 109 0.63 22.77 -3.10
C LEU A 109 -0.21 23.30 -4.26
N LYS A 110 -1.21 22.52 -4.70
CA LYS A 110 -2.17 22.89 -5.75
C LYS A 110 -2.90 24.20 -5.40
N GLU A 111 -3.38 24.34 -4.17
CA GLU A 111 -4.02 25.59 -3.72
C GLU A 111 -3.02 26.74 -3.59
N HIS A 112 -1.80 26.49 -3.11
CA HIS A 112 -0.75 27.51 -3.05
C HIS A 112 -0.44 28.08 -4.44
N GLU A 113 -0.19 27.20 -5.43
CA GLU A 113 0.07 27.59 -6.81
C GLU A 113 -1.10 28.37 -7.41
N ARG A 114 -2.34 27.94 -7.13
CA ARG A 114 -3.55 28.67 -7.52
C ARG A 114 -3.56 30.09 -6.92
N ARG A 115 -3.27 30.25 -5.63
CA ARG A 115 -3.24 31.57 -4.96
C ARG A 115 -2.16 32.47 -5.55
N GLU A 116 -0.97 31.93 -5.78
CA GLU A 116 0.15 32.64 -6.39
C GLU A 116 -0.17 33.08 -7.83
N TYR A 117 -0.75 32.19 -8.62
CA TYR A 117 -1.19 32.48 -9.99
C TYR A 117 -2.22 33.61 -10.00
N LEU A 118 -3.29 33.50 -9.21
CA LEU A 118 -4.32 34.54 -9.12
C LEU A 118 -3.76 35.89 -8.62
N ARG A 119 -2.76 35.86 -7.72
CA ARG A 119 -2.08 37.07 -7.25
C ARG A 119 -1.26 37.75 -8.34
N SER A 120 -0.69 36.98 -9.26
CA SER A 120 0.10 37.51 -10.39
C SER A 120 -0.75 38.19 -11.48
N LEU A 121 -2.06 37.91 -11.52
CA LEU A 121 -2.98 38.42 -12.53
C LEU A 121 -3.56 39.80 -12.18
N ASP A 122 -3.89 40.57 -13.21
CA ASP A 122 -4.69 41.79 -13.11
C ASP A 122 -6.14 41.48 -12.70
N GLN A 123 -6.87 42.46 -12.17
CA GLN A 123 -8.20 42.27 -11.60
C GLN A 123 -9.20 41.60 -12.57
N GLU A 124 -9.29 42.08 -13.81
CA GLU A 124 -10.22 41.52 -14.80
C GLU A 124 -9.91 40.05 -15.13
N LYS A 125 -8.61 39.73 -15.30
CA LYS A 125 -8.17 38.36 -15.59
C LYS A 125 -8.37 37.44 -14.39
N ARG A 126 -8.14 37.94 -13.17
CA ARG A 126 -8.38 37.20 -11.93
C ARG A 126 -9.84 36.78 -11.82
N GLU A 127 -10.78 37.70 -12.05
CA GLU A 127 -12.21 37.39 -12.00
C GLU A 127 -12.64 36.39 -13.09
N GLN A 128 -12.06 36.46 -14.29
CA GLN A 128 -12.31 35.48 -15.35
C GLN A 128 -11.79 34.09 -14.99
N GLU A 129 -10.58 34.01 -14.44
CA GLU A 129 -9.97 32.74 -14.03
C GLU A 129 -10.72 32.12 -12.85
N GLU A 130 -11.12 32.91 -11.85
CA GLU A 130 -11.92 32.42 -10.72
C GLU A 130 -13.25 31.82 -11.19
N LYS A 131 -13.91 32.45 -12.17
CA LYS A 131 -15.12 31.90 -12.79
C LYS A 131 -14.85 30.59 -13.51
N ARG A 132 -13.79 30.54 -14.33
CA ARG A 132 -13.39 29.30 -15.03
C ARG A 132 -13.15 28.16 -14.03
N LEU A 133 -12.40 28.41 -12.96
CA LEU A 133 -12.12 27.40 -11.93
C LEU A 133 -13.40 26.95 -11.21
N GLN A 134 -14.35 27.85 -10.98
CA GLN A 134 -15.65 27.50 -10.42
C GLN A 134 -16.48 26.65 -11.39
N GLU A 135 -16.47 26.98 -12.68
CA GLU A 135 -17.14 26.19 -13.73
C GLU A 135 -16.55 24.77 -13.83
N LEU A 136 -15.22 24.63 -13.75
CA LEU A 136 -14.56 23.32 -13.73
C LEU A 136 -14.95 22.49 -12.50
N LYS A 137 -14.99 23.09 -11.31
CA LYS A 137 -15.47 22.41 -10.09
C LYS A 137 -16.91 21.96 -10.20
N GLU A 138 -17.77 22.80 -10.78
CA GLU A 138 -19.17 22.46 -10.98
C GLU A 138 -19.35 21.37 -12.06
N LYS A 139 -18.51 21.38 -13.10
CA LYS A 139 -18.47 20.33 -14.12
C LYS A 139 -18.05 18.99 -13.52
N HIS A 140 -17.01 18.97 -12.71
CA HIS A 140 -16.54 17.75 -12.03
C HIS A 140 -17.65 17.16 -11.12
N ARG A 141 -18.39 18.00 -10.39
CA ARG A 141 -19.54 17.58 -9.57
C ARG A 141 -20.68 16.95 -10.34
N GLN A 142 -20.75 17.16 -11.65
CA GLN A 142 -21.79 16.59 -12.50
C GLN A 142 -21.36 15.21 -12.98
N HIS A 143 -21.44 14.24 -12.09
CA HIS A 143 -21.17 12.84 -12.38
C HIS A 143 -22.37 11.95 -12.01
N PRO A 144 -22.48 10.73 -12.59
CA PRO A 144 -23.40 9.71 -12.11
C PRO A 144 -23.15 9.40 -10.62
N LYS A 145 -24.19 8.93 -9.92
CA LYS A 145 -24.05 8.59 -8.50
C LYS A 145 -22.99 7.50 -8.30
N VAL A 146 -22.11 7.74 -7.34
CA VAL A 146 -21.12 6.75 -6.87
C VAL A 146 -21.75 5.89 -5.79
N ASN A 147 -21.65 4.57 -5.94
CA ASN A 147 -22.15 3.64 -4.93
C ASN A 147 -21.15 3.56 -3.76
N ALA A 148 -21.65 3.29 -2.56
CA ALA A 148 -20.77 3.06 -1.42
C ALA A 148 -19.97 1.76 -1.60
N PRO A 149 -18.68 1.74 -1.19
CA PRO A 149 -17.84 0.55 -1.29
C PRO A 149 -18.45 -0.63 -0.51
N GLY A 150 -18.57 -1.77 -1.17
CA GLY A 150 -19.16 -3.00 -0.64
C GLY A 150 -20.68 -3.02 -0.57
N SER A 151 -21.38 -2.02 -1.09
CA SER A 151 -22.85 -2.01 -1.11
C SER A 151 -23.41 -2.97 -2.17
N VAL A 152 -24.65 -3.43 -1.98
CA VAL A 152 -25.32 -4.31 -2.95
C VAL A 152 -25.41 -3.68 -4.34
N ALA A 153 -25.65 -2.36 -4.40
CA ALA A 153 -25.76 -1.63 -5.66
C ALA A 153 -24.44 -1.66 -6.45
N GLN A 154 -23.32 -1.39 -5.77
CA GLN A 154 -21.99 -1.48 -6.40
C GLN A 154 -21.73 -2.89 -6.95
N LEU A 155 -21.92 -3.91 -6.12
CA LEU A 155 -21.57 -5.29 -6.51
C LEU A 155 -22.46 -5.80 -7.64
N GLN A 156 -23.74 -5.44 -7.65
CA GLN A 156 -24.66 -5.76 -8.73
C GLN A 156 -24.29 -5.05 -10.03
N GLU A 157 -23.82 -3.81 -9.95
CA GLU A 157 -23.38 -3.07 -11.12
C GLU A 157 -22.14 -3.70 -11.76
N VAL A 158 -21.13 -4.06 -10.96
CA VAL A 158 -19.97 -4.81 -11.46
C VAL A 158 -20.39 -6.15 -12.08
N TRP A 159 -21.30 -6.87 -11.42
CA TRP A 159 -21.85 -8.13 -11.92
C TRP A 159 -22.56 -7.99 -13.28
N GLU A 160 -23.31 -6.91 -13.49
CA GLU A 160 -23.99 -6.64 -14.76
C GLU A 160 -23.02 -6.13 -15.83
N GLU A 161 -22.25 -5.09 -15.52
CA GLU A 161 -21.48 -4.34 -16.51
C GLU A 161 -20.12 -4.98 -16.83
N THR A 162 -19.45 -5.53 -15.82
CA THR A 162 -18.12 -6.14 -15.99
C THR A 162 -18.22 -7.62 -16.29
N ASP A 163 -19.05 -8.35 -15.52
CA ASP A 163 -19.17 -9.81 -15.68
C ASP A 163 -20.19 -10.20 -16.76
N GLY A 164 -21.07 -9.27 -17.18
CA GLY A 164 -22.07 -9.51 -18.23
C GLY A 164 -23.19 -10.47 -17.78
N LEU A 165 -23.44 -10.56 -16.48
CA LEU A 165 -24.39 -11.50 -15.87
C LEU A 165 -25.73 -10.82 -15.53
N ASP A 166 -26.80 -11.60 -15.45
CA ASP A 166 -28.15 -11.07 -15.17
C ASP A 166 -28.20 -10.50 -13.73
N PRO A 167 -28.58 -9.22 -13.54
CA PRO A 167 -28.74 -8.60 -12.22
C PRO A 167 -29.70 -9.36 -11.30
N LEU A 168 -30.74 -10.01 -11.85
CA LEU A 168 -31.72 -10.77 -11.09
C LEU A 168 -31.15 -12.07 -10.51
N GLU A 169 -30.03 -12.55 -11.05
CA GLU A 169 -29.32 -13.74 -10.59
C GLU A 169 -28.14 -13.41 -9.67
N PHE A 170 -28.01 -12.15 -9.24
CA PHE A 170 -26.92 -11.73 -8.36
C PHE A 170 -26.82 -12.61 -7.12
N ASN A 171 -25.63 -13.20 -6.94
CA ASN A 171 -25.33 -14.05 -5.80
C ASN A 171 -23.97 -13.66 -5.21
N PRO A 172 -23.90 -13.15 -3.97
CA PRO A 172 -22.64 -12.69 -3.38
C PRO A 172 -21.56 -13.77 -3.32
N LYS A 173 -21.94 -15.04 -3.11
CA LYS A 173 -20.97 -16.15 -3.07
C LYS A 173 -20.38 -16.43 -4.45
N THR A 174 -21.17 -16.32 -5.50
CA THR A 174 -20.67 -16.46 -6.88
C THR A 174 -19.84 -15.26 -7.26
N PHE A 175 -20.29 -14.04 -6.92
CA PHE A 175 -19.53 -12.80 -7.11
C PHE A 175 -18.13 -12.93 -6.48
N PHE A 176 -18.04 -13.28 -5.20
CA PHE A 176 -16.76 -13.48 -4.51
C PHE A 176 -15.86 -14.48 -5.24
N LYS A 177 -16.42 -15.58 -5.75
CA LYS A 177 -15.64 -16.59 -6.46
C LYS A 177 -15.17 -16.14 -7.84
N LEU A 178 -15.93 -15.28 -8.52
CA LEU A 178 -15.48 -14.73 -9.79
C LEU A 178 -14.32 -13.76 -9.56
N HIS A 179 -14.41 -12.91 -8.55
CA HIS A 179 -13.41 -11.86 -8.33
C HIS A 179 -12.21 -12.28 -7.48
N GLY A 180 -12.35 -13.25 -6.57
CA GLY A 180 -11.26 -13.75 -5.70
C GLY A 180 -10.66 -15.10 -6.09
N LEU A 181 -10.90 -15.57 -7.32
CA LEU A 181 -10.22 -16.75 -7.88
C LEU A 181 -9.54 -16.48 -9.22
N ASP A 182 -9.95 -15.42 -9.94
CA ASP A 182 -9.50 -15.18 -11.31
C ASP A 182 -8.08 -14.59 -11.37
N THR A 183 -7.56 -14.05 -10.26
CA THR A 183 -6.19 -13.51 -10.22
C THR A 183 -5.14 -14.54 -9.74
N ASN A 184 -5.45 -15.38 -8.74
CA ASN A 184 -4.42 -16.22 -8.08
C ASN A 184 -4.89 -17.53 -7.39
N ASP A 185 -6.17 -17.93 -7.45
CA ASP A 185 -6.76 -19.13 -6.79
C ASP A 185 -6.54 -19.23 -5.25
N ASP A 186 -6.32 -18.10 -4.56
CA ASP A 186 -6.02 -18.08 -3.12
C ASP A 186 -7.27 -18.08 -2.21
N LYS A 187 -8.47 -17.95 -2.79
CA LYS A 187 -9.79 -17.95 -2.12
C LYS A 187 -10.00 -16.78 -1.15
N VAL A 188 -9.22 -15.71 -1.28
CA VAL A 188 -9.42 -14.45 -0.57
C VAL A 188 -9.66 -13.33 -1.57
N LEU A 189 -10.09 -12.17 -1.07
CA LEU A 189 -10.05 -10.92 -1.83
C LEU A 189 -8.93 -10.06 -1.25
N ASP A 190 -7.91 -9.79 -2.04
CA ASP A 190 -6.80 -8.91 -1.64
C ASP A 190 -7.06 -7.44 -1.96
N GLU A 191 -6.14 -6.57 -1.55
CA GLU A 191 -6.24 -5.12 -1.79
C GLU A 191 -6.30 -4.75 -3.27
N GLN A 192 -5.60 -5.47 -4.14
CA GLN A 192 -5.53 -5.16 -5.57
C GLN A 192 -6.84 -5.51 -6.25
N GLU A 193 -7.43 -6.64 -5.90
CA GLU A 193 -8.75 -7.06 -6.38
C GLU A 193 -9.83 -6.08 -5.93
N LEU A 194 -9.80 -5.65 -4.67
CA LEU A 194 -10.73 -4.64 -4.16
C LEU A 194 -10.55 -3.28 -4.88
N GLU A 195 -9.31 -2.83 -5.07
CA GLU A 195 -9.03 -1.59 -5.80
C GLU A 195 -9.50 -1.65 -7.26
N ALA A 196 -9.41 -2.81 -7.92
CA ALA A 196 -9.93 -3.01 -9.27
C ALA A 196 -11.45 -2.85 -9.31
N LEU A 197 -12.19 -3.38 -8.31
CA LEU A 197 -13.63 -3.17 -8.18
C LEU A 197 -13.97 -1.69 -7.99
N PHE A 198 -13.24 -0.97 -7.15
CA PHE A 198 -13.47 0.45 -6.91
C PHE A 198 -13.15 1.33 -8.11
N THR A 199 -12.18 0.92 -8.93
CA THR A 199 -11.82 1.66 -10.16
C THR A 199 -13.04 1.83 -11.07
N LYS A 200 -13.93 0.85 -11.16
CA LYS A 200 -15.17 0.95 -11.95
C LYS A 200 -16.16 1.99 -11.44
N GLU A 201 -16.28 2.12 -10.12
CA GLU A 201 -17.09 3.18 -9.53
C GLU A 201 -16.47 4.57 -9.76
N LEU A 202 -15.13 4.67 -9.69
CA LEU A 202 -14.41 5.93 -9.85
C LEU A 202 -14.33 6.42 -11.29
N GLU A 203 -14.36 5.51 -12.28
CA GLU A 203 -14.45 5.84 -13.72
C GLU A 203 -15.72 6.65 -14.06
N LYS A 204 -16.74 6.68 -13.19
CA LYS A 204 -17.92 7.54 -13.33
C LYS A 204 -17.63 9.01 -13.04
N VAL A 205 -16.65 9.28 -12.18
CA VAL A 205 -16.32 10.61 -11.65
C VAL A 205 -15.10 11.20 -12.31
N TYR A 206 -14.10 10.37 -12.60
CA TYR A 206 -12.79 10.80 -13.07
C TYR A 206 -12.48 10.23 -14.45
N ASP A 207 -12.26 11.09 -15.45
CA ASP A 207 -11.72 10.73 -16.76
C ASP A 207 -10.38 11.46 -17.00
N PRO A 208 -9.27 10.75 -17.26
CA PRO A 208 -7.96 11.37 -17.53
C PRO A 208 -7.94 12.30 -18.76
N LYS A 209 -8.98 12.28 -19.60
CA LYS A 209 -9.13 13.18 -20.76
C LYS A 209 -9.76 14.52 -20.42
N ASN A 210 -10.38 14.63 -19.25
CA ASN A 210 -11.01 15.85 -18.77
C ASN A 210 -10.00 16.70 -17.98
N GLU A 211 -10.04 18.02 -18.15
CA GLU A 211 -9.10 18.91 -17.43
C GLU A 211 -9.50 19.18 -15.99
N GLU A 212 -10.79 19.01 -15.67
CA GLU A 212 -11.33 19.17 -14.34
C GLU A 212 -11.11 17.95 -13.42
N ASP A 213 -10.76 16.80 -13.98
CA ASP A 213 -10.63 15.55 -13.26
C ASP A 213 -9.17 15.30 -12.86
N ASP A 214 -8.93 15.24 -11.55
CA ASP A 214 -7.60 15.02 -11.01
C ASP A 214 -7.36 13.52 -10.72
N MET A 215 -6.40 12.93 -11.42
CA MET A 215 -6.08 11.51 -11.26
C MET A 215 -5.44 11.19 -9.90
N MET A 216 -4.80 12.16 -9.25
CA MET A 216 -4.28 11.98 -7.89
C MET A 216 -5.44 11.92 -6.89
N GLU A 217 -6.49 12.74 -7.08
CA GLU A 217 -7.72 12.67 -6.28
C GLU A 217 -8.44 11.33 -6.49
N MET A 218 -8.47 10.83 -7.73
CA MET A 218 -9.01 9.49 -8.04
C MET A 218 -8.27 8.38 -7.26
N GLU A 219 -6.94 8.41 -7.25
CA GLU A 219 -6.15 7.41 -6.53
C GLU A 219 -6.38 7.47 -5.02
N GLU A 220 -6.44 8.66 -4.44
CA GLU A 220 -6.76 8.84 -3.02
C GLU A 220 -8.17 8.33 -2.70
N GLU A 221 -9.17 8.64 -3.53
CA GLU A 221 -10.53 8.16 -3.35
C GLU A 221 -10.57 6.62 -3.39
N ARG A 222 -9.78 5.99 -4.26
CA ARG A 222 -9.65 4.53 -4.34
C ARG A 222 -9.14 3.94 -3.03
N LEU A 223 -8.14 4.57 -2.41
CA LEU A 223 -7.62 4.15 -1.10
C LEU A 223 -8.66 4.34 0.00
N ARG A 224 -9.36 5.48 0.02
CA ARG A 224 -10.45 5.74 0.98
C ARG A 224 -11.54 4.68 0.88
N MET A 225 -11.91 4.28 -0.34
CA MET A 225 -12.88 3.22 -0.57
C MET A 225 -12.39 1.87 -0.02
N ARG A 226 -11.13 1.52 -0.29
CA ARG A 226 -10.49 0.29 0.20
C ARG A 226 -10.41 0.26 1.73
N GLU A 227 -9.93 1.32 2.36
CA GLU A 227 -9.85 1.42 3.82
C GLU A 227 -11.24 1.33 4.47
N TYR A 228 -12.23 2.00 3.89
CA TYR A 228 -13.61 1.89 4.36
C TYR A 228 -14.12 0.46 4.27
N PHE A 229 -13.90 -0.21 3.14
CA PHE A 229 -14.31 -1.59 2.95
C PHE A 229 -13.62 -2.53 3.95
N MET A 230 -12.28 -2.50 4.02
CA MET A 230 -11.50 -3.34 4.93
C MET A 230 -11.94 -3.13 6.38
N LYS A 231 -12.07 -1.89 6.83
CA LYS A 231 -12.51 -1.57 8.20
C LYS A 231 -13.88 -2.17 8.56
N ASN A 232 -14.76 -2.33 7.58
CA ASN A 232 -16.12 -2.84 7.78
C ASN A 232 -16.25 -4.35 7.54
N VAL A 233 -15.34 -4.97 6.81
CA VAL A 233 -15.46 -6.36 6.34
C VAL A 233 -14.38 -7.26 6.94
N ASP A 234 -13.12 -6.84 6.90
CA ASP A 234 -11.98 -7.57 7.46
C ASP A 234 -12.06 -7.57 9.00
N ALA A 235 -12.43 -8.71 9.57
CA ALA A 235 -12.67 -8.85 10.99
C ALA A 235 -11.39 -9.20 11.77
N ASN A 236 -10.48 -9.94 11.13
CA ASN A 236 -9.26 -10.43 11.75
C ASN A 236 -8.06 -9.47 11.55
N LYS A 237 -8.19 -8.47 10.66
CA LYS A 237 -7.21 -7.44 10.31
C LYS A 237 -5.95 -7.98 9.65
N ASP A 238 -6.08 -9.03 8.85
CA ASP A 238 -4.98 -9.59 8.06
C ASP A 238 -4.82 -8.92 6.68
N ARG A 239 -5.64 -7.88 6.39
CA ARG A 239 -5.65 -7.12 5.14
C ARG A 239 -6.04 -7.95 3.92
N VAL A 240 -6.68 -9.09 4.11
CA VAL A 240 -7.38 -9.84 3.07
C VAL A 240 -8.82 -10.12 3.52
N VAL A 241 -9.70 -10.42 2.59
CA VAL A 241 -11.10 -10.72 2.91
C VAL A 241 -11.44 -12.14 2.54
N SER A 242 -11.72 -12.97 3.55
CA SER A 242 -12.20 -14.32 3.33
C SER A 242 -13.65 -14.35 2.84
N LEU A 243 -14.04 -15.46 2.21
CA LEU A 243 -15.44 -15.68 1.81
C LEU A 243 -16.41 -15.57 3.00
N GLU A 244 -15.99 -16.00 4.19
CA GLU A 244 -16.85 -15.94 5.39
C GLU A 244 -17.06 -14.50 5.86
N GLU A 245 -16.00 -13.68 5.88
CA GLU A 245 -16.09 -12.26 6.22
C GLU A 245 -16.93 -11.48 5.22
N PHE A 246 -16.71 -11.75 3.93
CA PHE A 246 -17.50 -11.17 2.86
C PHE A 246 -18.99 -11.52 2.99
N LEU A 247 -19.34 -12.80 3.15
CA LEU A 247 -20.75 -13.18 3.28
C LEU A 247 -21.38 -12.57 4.54
N LYS A 248 -20.67 -12.51 5.66
CA LYS A 248 -21.15 -11.83 6.87
C LYS A 248 -21.38 -10.33 6.66
N SER A 249 -20.60 -9.67 5.82
CA SER A 249 -20.81 -8.25 5.53
C SER A 249 -22.11 -8.01 4.75
N THR A 250 -22.48 -8.94 3.87
CA THR A 250 -23.74 -8.86 3.09
C THR A 250 -25.01 -9.00 3.94
N GLU A 251 -24.89 -9.59 5.14
CA GLU A 251 -25.99 -9.71 6.10
C GLU A 251 -26.23 -8.43 6.92
N LYS A 252 -25.30 -7.46 6.87
CA LYS A 252 -25.41 -6.19 7.59
C LYS A 252 -26.46 -5.29 6.94
N LYS A 253 -27.08 -4.42 7.73
CA LYS A 253 -28.10 -3.48 7.23
C LYS A 253 -27.52 -2.50 6.20
N ASP A 254 -26.28 -2.08 6.42
CA ASP A 254 -25.57 -1.11 5.59
C ASP A 254 -25.29 -1.66 4.18
N PHE A 255 -25.28 -2.98 4.00
CA PHE A 255 -25.15 -3.60 2.68
C PHE A 255 -26.29 -3.21 1.73
N ASN A 256 -27.53 -3.22 2.25
CA ASN A 256 -28.73 -2.92 1.47
C ASN A 256 -29.14 -1.43 1.56
N ASN A 257 -28.73 -0.74 2.62
CA ASN A 257 -29.03 0.67 2.84
C ASN A 257 -27.74 1.41 3.22
N PRO A 258 -26.80 1.56 2.28
CA PRO A 258 -25.54 2.22 2.56
C PRO A 258 -25.77 3.70 2.83
N THR A 259 -24.94 4.26 3.71
CA THR A 259 -24.72 5.71 3.74
C THR A 259 -24.16 6.14 2.38
N GLU A 260 -24.63 7.27 1.86
CA GLU A 260 -24.12 7.81 0.60
C GLU A 260 -22.61 8.06 0.69
N TRP A 261 -21.90 7.73 -0.38
CA TRP A 261 -20.46 7.94 -0.44
C TRP A 261 -20.16 9.41 -0.75
N GLU A 262 -19.46 10.07 0.16
CA GLU A 262 -19.03 11.45 0.01
C GLU A 262 -17.63 11.48 -0.62
N THR A 263 -17.58 11.88 -1.89
CA THR A 263 -16.37 12.12 -2.70
C THR A 263 -15.53 13.27 -2.13
N LEU A 264 -14.24 13.25 -2.43
CA LEU A 264 -13.24 14.21 -1.94
C LEU A 264 -13.60 15.67 -2.25
N ASP A 265 -14.32 15.96 -3.34
CA ASP A 265 -14.73 17.32 -3.73
C ASP A 265 -15.61 18.04 -2.66
N THR A 266 -16.22 17.27 -1.76
CA THR A 266 -17.07 17.77 -0.68
C THR A 266 -16.31 18.13 0.59
N LYS A 267 -15.09 17.61 0.79
CA LYS A 267 -14.34 17.74 2.05
C LYS A 267 -12.96 18.33 1.83
N GLN A 268 -12.65 19.38 2.59
CA GLN A 268 -11.31 19.93 2.61
C GLN A 268 -10.36 19.06 3.45
N VAL A 269 -9.25 18.64 2.86
CA VAL A 269 -8.27 17.68 3.44
C VAL A 269 -7.29 18.36 4.42
N TYR A 270 -7.15 19.68 4.32
CA TYR A 270 -6.26 20.49 5.16
C TYR A 270 -6.98 21.71 5.75
N THR A 271 -6.47 22.23 6.86
CA THR A 271 -6.94 23.50 7.45
C THR A 271 -6.15 24.69 6.90
N GLU A 272 -6.71 25.89 7.00
CA GLU A 272 -6.00 27.11 6.57
C GLU A 272 -4.70 27.32 7.36
N GLU A 273 -4.65 26.94 8.64
CA GLU A 273 -3.43 27.01 9.45
C GLU A 273 -2.37 26.00 9.00
N GLU A 274 -2.77 24.85 8.47
CA GLU A 274 -1.85 23.88 7.85
C GLU A 274 -1.29 24.43 6.54
N LEU A 275 -2.15 25.00 5.69
CA LEU A 275 -1.72 25.62 4.45
C LEU A 275 -0.73 26.76 4.71
N GLN A 276 -1.02 27.67 5.65
CA GLN A 276 -0.11 28.77 5.98
C GLN A 276 1.26 28.30 6.49
N ARG A 277 1.29 27.21 7.28
CA ARG A 277 2.54 26.58 7.72
C ARG A 277 3.30 25.97 6.55
N PHE A 278 2.59 25.27 5.66
CA PHE A 278 3.16 24.69 4.45
C PHE A 278 3.75 25.76 3.52
N GLU A 279 3.03 26.86 3.28
CA GLU A 279 3.53 27.98 2.48
C GLU A 279 4.76 28.66 3.12
N ALA A 280 4.84 28.71 4.46
CA ALA A 280 6.05 29.18 5.14
C ALA A 280 7.23 28.23 4.91
N GLU A 281 7.01 26.93 5.01
CA GLU A 281 8.03 25.91 4.72
C GLU A 281 8.50 25.99 3.25
N LEU A 282 7.60 26.21 2.29
CA LEU A 282 7.95 26.41 0.88
C LEU A 282 8.87 27.62 0.70
N ARG A 283 8.53 28.77 1.29
CA ARG A 283 9.37 29.98 1.22
C ARG A 283 10.76 29.76 1.80
N ASP A 284 10.85 29.08 2.94
CA ASP A 284 12.13 28.77 3.58
C ASP A 284 12.98 27.84 2.68
N LYS A 285 12.37 26.82 2.08
CA LYS A 285 13.03 25.91 1.12
C LYS A 285 13.48 26.63 -0.14
N GLU A 286 12.65 27.50 -0.71
CA GLU A 286 13.01 28.31 -1.88
C GLU A 286 14.22 29.20 -1.60
N GLU A 287 14.28 29.83 -0.42
CA GLU A 287 15.43 30.63 -0.03
C GLU A 287 16.70 29.77 0.14
N GLU A 288 16.57 28.59 0.75
CA GLU A 288 17.68 27.66 0.88
C GLU A 288 18.21 27.20 -0.49
N LEU A 289 17.31 26.85 -1.41
CA LEU A 289 17.66 26.46 -2.78
C LEU A 289 18.30 27.61 -3.55
N ARG A 290 17.81 28.84 -3.38
CA ARG A 290 18.44 30.04 -3.97
C ARG A 290 19.88 30.21 -3.49
N ARG A 291 20.12 30.11 -2.18
CA ARG A 291 21.48 30.19 -1.60
C ARG A 291 22.39 29.07 -2.10
N LYS A 292 21.87 27.84 -2.22
CA LYS A 292 22.62 26.69 -2.79
C LYS A 292 22.97 26.93 -4.26
N LYS A 293 22.03 27.43 -5.06
CA LYS A 293 22.22 27.77 -6.48
C LYS A 293 23.31 28.83 -6.66
N GLU A 294 23.29 29.88 -5.84
CA GLU A 294 24.32 30.93 -5.86
C GLU A 294 25.72 30.37 -5.53
N LYS A 295 25.83 29.52 -4.51
CA LYS A 295 27.11 28.86 -4.18
C LYS A 295 27.61 27.96 -5.30
N LEU A 296 26.73 27.16 -5.90
CA LEU A 296 27.08 26.26 -7.00
C LEU A 296 27.55 27.07 -8.23
N HIS A 297 26.91 28.20 -8.49
CA HIS A 297 27.32 29.10 -9.57
C HIS A 297 28.72 29.67 -9.34
N GLN A 298 29.02 30.13 -8.12
CA GLN A 298 30.35 30.60 -7.75
C GLN A 298 31.42 29.51 -7.89
N GLU A 299 31.11 28.28 -7.46
CA GLU A 299 32.01 27.14 -7.61
C GLU A 299 32.27 26.79 -9.09
N GLN A 300 31.22 26.85 -9.92
CA GLN A 300 31.34 26.64 -11.35
C GLN A 300 32.25 27.67 -12.02
N GLU A 301 32.12 28.96 -11.67
CA GLU A 301 32.99 30.03 -12.18
C GLU A 301 34.46 29.80 -11.77
N LEU A 302 34.71 29.45 -10.50
CA LEU A 302 36.06 29.14 -10.00
C LEU A 302 36.69 27.94 -10.73
N LEU A 303 35.91 26.88 -10.98
CA LEU A 303 36.37 25.73 -11.74
C LEU A 303 36.69 26.08 -13.20
N GLN A 304 35.89 26.94 -13.83
CA GLN A 304 36.15 27.42 -15.19
C GLN A 304 37.43 28.27 -15.26
N GLU A 305 37.67 29.13 -14.27
CA GLU A 305 38.93 29.90 -14.17
C GLU A 305 40.13 28.98 -13.99
N ARG A 306 40.04 27.99 -13.10
CA ARG A 306 41.10 26.99 -12.89
C ARG A 306 41.35 26.16 -14.14
N GLY A 307 40.31 25.78 -14.88
CA GLY A 307 40.41 25.09 -16.16
C GLY A 307 41.17 25.91 -17.21
N ARG A 308 40.81 27.20 -17.35
CA ARG A 308 41.51 28.13 -18.25
C ARG A 308 42.99 28.28 -17.88
N ALA A 309 43.30 28.39 -16.60
CA ALA A 309 44.68 28.48 -16.11
C ALA A 309 45.50 27.21 -16.43
N LEU A 310 44.92 26.02 -16.22
CA LEU A 310 45.56 24.74 -16.55
C LEU A 310 45.80 24.58 -18.06
N GLU A 311 44.85 24.99 -18.90
CA GLU A 311 45.03 24.97 -20.35
C GLU A 311 46.14 25.92 -20.82
N ALA A 312 46.20 27.13 -20.25
CA ALA A 312 47.27 28.07 -20.52
C ALA A 312 48.63 27.48 -20.14
N GLN A 313 48.73 26.90 -18.93
CA GLN A 313 49.95 26.23 -18.46
C GLN A 313 50.34 25.06 -19.37
N ARG A 314 49.38 24.25 -19.85
CA ARG A 314 49.65 23.14 -20.77
C ARG A 314 50.20 23.63 -22.12
N ARG A 315 49.72 24.77 -22.62
CA ARG A 315 50.23 25.36 -23.87
C ARG A 315 51.65 25.88 -23.72
N GLU A 316 51.99 26.47 -22.57
CA GLU A 316 53.36 26.91 -22.27
C GLU A 316 54.35 25.75 -22.21
N TYR A 317 53.97 24.60 -21.64
CA TYR A 317 54.84 23.42 -21.61
C TYR A 317 55.00 22.70 -22.97
N GLN A 318 54.18 23.01 -23.96
CA GLN A 318 54.22 22.41 -25.30
C GLN A 318 55.00 23.26 -26.33
N GLN A 319 55.45 24.45 -25.96
CA GLN A 319 56.36 25.31 -26.72
C GLN A 319 57.80 25.12 -26.23
#